data_AF-A0A9D3VX24-F1
#
_entry.id   AF-A0A9D3VX24-F1
#
_cell.length_a   1.000
_cell.length_b   1.000
_cell.length_c   1.000
_cell.angle_alpha   90.00
_cell.angle_beta   90.00
_cell.angle_gamma   90.00
#
_symmetry.space_group_name_H-M   'P 1'
#
loop_
_entity.id
_entity.type
_entity.pdbx_description
1 polymer ?
#
loop_
_entity_poly.entity_id
_entity_poly.type
_entity_poly.pdbx_seq_one_letter_code
_entity_poly.pdbx_strand_id
1 'polypeptide(L)' 'MYKPPFSIFSLLNTLDVVFLNKDVTNEEITMALFDMAPLKAPGSDGFHAFFFQNQWDVVGNVIYEWVKGIFVVSLE' A
#
# COMPACT_ATOMS: atom_id res chain seq x y z
N MET A 1 -3.34 -14.78 40.69
CA MET A 1 -3.22 -13.51 39.94
C MET A 1 -3.13 -13.86 38.45
N TYR A 2 -4.22 -13.68 37.71
CA TYR A 2 -4.33 -14.11 36.31
C TYR A 2 -3.65 -13.05 35.43
N LYS A 3 -2.56 -13.39 34.74
CA LYS A 3 -1.99 -12.54 33.68
C LYS A 3 -2.85 -12.76 32.43
N PRO A 4 -3.43 -11.71 31.83
CA PRO A 4 -4.19 -11.88 30.61
C PRO A 4 -3.31 -12.49 29.51
N PRO A 5 -3.82 -13.41 28.68
CA PRO A 5 -3.10 -13.99 27.54
C PRO A 5 -2.92 -13.00 26.38
N PHE A 6 -2.93 -11.68 26.64
CA PHE A 6 -2.90 -10.63 25.61
C PHE A 6 -1.49 -10.16 25.23
N SER A 7 -0.41 -10.73 25.78
CA SER A 7 0.97 -10.43 25.36
C SER A 7 1.48 -11.29 24.19
N ILE A 8 0.58 -11.81 23.34
CA ILE A 8 0.98 -12.57 22.13
C ILE A 8 1.36 -11.63 20.97
N PHE A 9 0.94 -10.37 21.02
CA PHE A 9 1.40 -9.36 20.08
C PHE A 9 2.64 -8.65 20.63
N SER A 10 3.73 -8.76 19.89
CA SER A 10 4.93 -7.97 20.12
C SER A 10 4.56 -6.48 20.08
N LEU A 11 4.93 -5.74 21.11
CA LEU A 11 4.87 -4.28 21.06
C LEU A 11 5.77 -3.82 19.92
N LEU A 12 5.23 -3.04 18.97
CA LEU A 12 6.03 -2.41 17.92
C LEU A 12 7.12 -1.57 18.57
N ASN A 13 8.36 -1.74 18.12
CA ASN A 13 9.43 -0.88 18.60
C ASN A 13 9.24 0.53 18.01
N THR A 14 9.81 1.55 18.66
CA THR A 14 9.65 2.95 18.25
C THR A 14 10.09 3.20 16.81
N LEU A 15 11.10 2.48 16.30
CA LEU A 15 11.56 2.62 14.92
C LEU A 15 10.53 2.11 13.92
N ASP A 16 9.86 0.99 14.22
CA ASP A 16 8.80 0.46 13.37
C ASP A 16 7.60 1.42 13.32
N VAL A 17 7.24 2.00 14.47
CA VAL A 17 6.18 3.02 14.54
C VAL A 17 6.56 4.23 13.69
N VAL A 18 7.79 4.74 13.79
CA VAL A 18 8.24 5.87 12.98
C VAL A 18 8.27 5.51 11.50
N PHE A 19 8.66 4.29 11.14
CA PHE A 19 8.68 3.81 9.76
C PHE A 19 7.29 3.73 9.15
N LEU A 20 6.33 3.11 9.87
CA LEU A 20 4.95 2.92 9.40
C LEU A 20 4.14 4.21 9.33
N ASN A 21 4.55 5.27 10.03
CA ASN A 21 3.92 6.59 9.98
C ASN A 21 4.46 7.49 8.85
N LYS A 22 5.38 7.01 8.01
CA LYS A 22 5.88 7.78 6.87
C LYS A 22 4.83 7.89 5.77
N ASP A 23 4.90 8.98 5.03
CA ASP A 23 4.10 9.14 3.82
C ASP A 23 4.49 8.11 2.76
N VAL A 24 3.49 7.63 2.01
CA VAL A 24 3.69 6.72 0.89
C VAL A 24 4.39 7.43 -0.26
N THR A 25 5.48 6.84 -0.76
CA THR A 25 6.31 7.38 -1.83
C THR A 25 5.88 6.90 -3.22
N ASN A 26 6.28 7.63 -4.27
CA ASN A 26 6.01 7.18 -5.66
C ASN A 26 6.76 5.87 -5.97
N GLU A 27 7.94 5.73 -5.41
CA GLU A 27 8.80 4.56 -5.54
C GLU A 27 8.12 3.33 -4.94
N GLU A 28 7.56 3.42 -3.73
CA GLU A 28 6.79 2.33 -3.11
C GLU A 28 5.57 1.94 -3.95
N ILE A 29 4.83 2.93 -4.48
CA ILE A 29 3.66 2.68 -5.33
C ILE A 29 4.07 1.94 -6.61
N THR A 30 5.14 2.39 -7.26
CA THR A 30 5.66 1.77 -8.48
C THR A 30 6.13 0.35 -8.20
N MET A 31 6.98 0.16 -7.19
CA MET A 31 7.50 -1.16 -6.84
C MET A 31 6.36 -2.12 -6.51
N ALA A 32 5.39 -1.69 -5.70
CA ALA A 32 4.25 -2.53 -5.34
C ALA A 32 3.45 -2.96 -6.57
N LEU A 33 3.19 -2.07 -7.53
CA LEU A 33 2.47 -2.39 -8.76
C LEU A 33 3.25 -3.36 -9.67
N PHE A 34 4.55 -3.14 -9.83
CA PHE A 34 5.39 -3.95 -10.73
C PHE A 34 5.79 -5.31 -10.12
N ASP A 35 5.69 -5.48 -8.80
CA ASP A 35 5.85 -6.78 -8.13
C ASP A 35 4.61 -7.69 -8.30
N MET A 36 3.47 -7.13 -8.72
CA MET A 36 2.27 -7.92 -8.99
C MET A 36 2.45 -8.80 -10.24
N ALA A 37 2.09 -10.08 -10.13
CA ALA A 37 2.04 -10.97 -11.29
C ALA A 37 1.04 -10.43 -12.35
N PRO A 38 1.48 -10.18 -13.60
CA PRO A 38 0.72 -9.35 -14.54
C PRO A 38 -0.67 -9.88 -14.90
N LEU A 39 -0.82 -11.20 -14.96
CA LEU A 39 -2.04 -11.89 -15.42
C LEU A 39 -2.80 -12.61 -14.30
N LYS A 40 -2.70 -12.14 -13.05
CA LYS A 40 -3.60 -12.60 -11.98
C LYS A 40 -5.06 -12.27 -12.32
N ALA A 41 -5.97 -12.97 -11.64
CA ALA A 41 -7.40 -12.73 -11.77
C ALA A 41 -7.73 -11.23 -11.59
N PRO A 42 -8.55 -10.65 -12.48
CA PRO A 42 -8.86 -9.22 -12.43
C PRO A 42 -9.71 -8.90 -11.20
N GLY A 43 -9.67 -7.64 -10.78
CA GLY A 43 -10.55 -7.12 -9.73
C GLY A 43 -11.99 -6.95 -10.24
N SER A 44 -12.83 -6.32 -9.41
CA SER A 44 -14.20 -5.94 -9.80
C SER A 44 -14.24 -4.90 -10.94
N ASP A 45 -13.11 -4.27 -11.24
CA ASP A 45 -12.91 -3.33 -12.33
C ASP A 45 -12.69 -4.01 -13.70
N GLY A 46 -12.40 -5.31 -13.72
CA GLY A 46 -12.14 -6.08 -14.93
C GLY A 46 -10.74 -5.90 -15.53
N PHE A 47 -9.83 -5.17 -14.89
CA PHE A 47 -8.47 -4.96 -15.40
C PHE A 47 -7.45 -5.88 -14.74
N HIS A 48 -6.51 -6.39 -15.53
CA HIS A 48 -5.33 -7.08 -15.01
C HIS A 48 -4.26 -6.06 -14.57
N ALA A 49 -3.39 -6.43 -13.62
CA ALA A 49 -2.24 -5.61 -13.24
C ALA A 49 -1.37 -5.23 -14.45
N PHE A 50 -1.28 -6.12 -15.44
CA PHE A 50 -0.59 -5.88 -16.72
C PHE A 50 -1.03 -4.58 -17.40
N PHE A 51 -2.31 -4.21 -17.34
CA PHE A 51 -2.80 -2.97 -17.95
C PHE A 51 -2.09 -1.75 -17.37
N PHE A 52 -2.04 -1.65 -16.03
CA PHE A 52 -1.41 -0.53 -15.34
C PHE A 52 0.11 -0.52 -15.50
N GLN A 53 0.74 -1.71 -15.48
CA GLN A 53 2.18 -1.85 -15.74
C GLN A 53 2.54 -1.41 -17.17
N ASN A 54 1.77 -1.83 -18.16
CA ASN A 54 2.01 -1.52 -19.58
C ASN A 54 1.65 -0.07 -19.95
N GLN A 55 0.74 0.58 -19.23
CA GLN A 55 0.29 1.95 -19.50
C GLN A 55 0.83 2.97 -18.49
N TRP A 56 1.88 2.61 -17.77
CA TRP A 56 2.39 3.41 -16.65
C TRP A 56 2.77 4.84 -17.05
N ASP A 57 3.33 5.05 -18.25
CA ASP A 57 3.65 6.37 -18.78
C ASP A 57 2.44 7.30 -18.92
N VAL A 58 1.24 6.72 -19.04
CA VAL A 58 -0.03 7.45 -19.19
C VAL A 58 -0.74 7.60 -17.84
N VAL A 59 -0.85 6.49 -17.08
CA VAL A 59 -1.68 6.45 -15.86
C VAL A 59 -0.91 6.70 -14.57
N GLY A 60 0.41 6.57 -14.58
CA GLY A 60 1.25 6.53 -13.38
C GLY A 60 1.08 7.76 -12.48
N ASN A 61 1.05 8.95 -13.07
CA ASN A 61 0.87 10.18 -12.30
C ASN A 61 -0.49 10.23 -11.58
N VAL A 62 -1.56 9.82 -12.26
CA VAL A 62 -2.92 9.79 -11.68
C VAL A 62 -2.99 8.75 -10.56
N ILE A 63 -2.35 7.60 -10.75
CA ILE A 63 -2.27 6.55 -9.72
C ILE A 63 -1.50 7.05 -8.49
N TYR A 64 -0.40 7.79 -8.66
CA TYR A 64 0.32 8.37 -7.52
C TYR A 64 -0.55 9.30 -6.69
N GLU A 65 -1.26 10.23 -7.33
CA GLU A 65 -2.13 11.16 -6.61
C GLU A 65 -3.30 10.44 -5.93
N TRP A 66 -3.91 9.48 -6.62
CA TRP A 66 -5.01 8.70 -6.08
C TRP A 66 -4.59 7.87 -4.86
N VAL A 67 -3.49 7.11 -4.97
CA VAL A 67 -2.99 6.29 -3.86
C VAL A 67 -2.61 7.18 -2.68
N LYS A 68 -1.84 8.25 -2.89
CA LYS A 68 -1.51 9.17 -1.79
C LYS A 68 -2.75 9.76 -1.13
N GLY A 69 -3.77 10.12 -1.91
CA GLY A 69 -5.04 10.61 -1.40
C GLY A 69 -5.77 9.61 -0.47
N ILE A 70 -5.63 8.30 -0.71
CA ILE A 70 -6.19 7.26 0.19
C ILE A 70 -5.45 7.20 1.52
N PHE A 71 -4.12 7.39 1.50
CA PHE A 71 -3.28 7.32 2.70
C PHE A 71 -3.25 8.63 3.50
N VAL A 72 -3.73 9.74 2.94
CA VAL A 72 -3.98 10.97 3.71
C VAL A 72 -5.19 10.74 4.62
N VAL A 73 -4.91 10.63 5.92
CA VAL A 73 -5.96 10.59 6.94
C VAL A 73 -6.69 11.93 6.94
N SER A 74 -8.00 11.90 6.67
CA SER A 74 -8.86 13.04 7.00
C SER A 74 -8.90 13.17 8.52
N LEU A 75 -8.36 14.27 9.05
CA LEU A 75 -8.61 14.67 10.43
C LEU A 75 -10.09 15.04 10.55
N GLU A 76 -10.94 14.07 10.89
CA GLU A 76 -12.22 14.32 11.57
C GLU A 76 -12.07 14.08 13.08
#